data_AF-A0A7W8EID5-F1
#
_entry.id   AF-A0A7W8EID5-F1
#
_cell.length_a   1.000
_cell.length_b   1.000
_cell.length_c   1.000
_cell.angle_alpha   90.00
_cell.angle_beta   90.00
_cell.angle_gamma   90.00
#
_symmetry.space_group_name_H-M   'P 1'
#
loop_
_entity.id
_entity.type
_entity.pdbx_description
1 polymer ?
#
loop_
_entity_poly.entity_id
_entity_poly.type
_entity_poly.pdbx_seq_one_letter_code
_entity_poly.pdbx_strand_id
1 'polypeptide(L)'
;MAIALCVSVLTAGCGALGKQTIRADAGAVREVYEIGRTVGQTFEDPIYGNVVQIDDILVMDVGADSFKEGMGLASDRLKRLGWALESEGDWLTTMASTRWKDVYLTVRPFETGDKPGLELQNRAAEQLKLTPPDRGKYVVVTVSRAPS
;
A
#
# COMPACT_ATOMS: atom_id res chain seq x y z
N MET A 1 -59.55 -15.53 12.02
CA MET A 1 -59.51 -16.51 10.91
C MET A 1 -58.54 -15.99 9.85
N ALA A 2 -57.64 -16.87 9.40
CA ALA A 2 -56.79 -16.82 8.19
C ALA A 2 -55.84 -15.60 8.03
N ILE A 3 -54.53 -15.67 8.31
CA ILE A 3 -53.41 -16.45 7.70
C ILE A 3 -52.83 -15.77 6.44
N ALA A 4 -51.65 -15.15 6.67
CA ALA A 4 -50.37 -15.25 5.96
C ALA A 4 -50.24 -14.95 4.44
N LEU A 5 -48.96 -14.72 4.10
CA LEU A 5 -48.30 -14.75 2.78
C LEU A 5 -48.29 -13.42 2.02
N CYS A 6 -47.19 -12.89 1.50
CA CYS A 6 -45.88 -13.48 1.23
C CYS A 6 -44.78 -12.43 1.34
N VAL A 7 -43.78 -12.75 2.16
CA VAL A 7 -42.42 -12.20 2.07
C VAL A 7 -41.90 -12.52 0.67
N SER A 8 -41.60 -11.50 -0.11
CA SER A 8 -40.85 -11.63 -1.35
C SER A 8 -39.70 -10.62 -1.34
N VAL A 9 -38.85 -10.74 -0.33
CA VAL A 9 -37.46 -10.31 -0.46
C VAL A 9 -36.83 -11.34 -1.39
N LEU A 10 -36.93 -11.08 -2.68
CA LEU A 10 -36.06 -11.70 -3.67
C LEU A 10 -34.65 -11.23 -3.35
N THR A 11 -33.97 -12.01 -2.53
CA THR A 11 -32.52 -12.06 -2.50
C THR A 11 -32.07 -12.36 -3.93
N ALA A 12 -31.73 -11.31 -4.68
CA ALA A 12 -30.90 -11.44 -5.87
C ALA A 12 -29.47 -11.79 -5.41
N GLY A 13 -29.34 -12.96 -4.77
CA GLY A 13 -28.10 -13.67 -4.57
C GLY A 13 -27.82 -14.51 -5.81
N CYS A 14 -27.46 -13.85 -6.91
CA CYS A 14 -26.96 -14.50 -8.12
C CYS A 14 -25.78 -13.67 -8.67
N GLY A 15 -24.59 -14.00 -8.20
CA GLY A 15 -23.30 -13.44 -8.61
C GLY A 15 -22.13 -14.12 -7.89
N ALA A 16 -22.26 -15.43 -7.66
CA ALA A 16 -21.37 -16.27 -6.87
C ALA A 16 -20.11 -16.70 -7.63
N LEU A 17 -19.33 -15.73 -8.11
CA LEU A 17 -17.90 -15.84 -8.47
C LEU A 17 -17.25 -14.44 -8.33
N GLY A 18 -17.58 -13.72 -7.24
CA GLY A 18 -16.99 -12.41 -6.96
C GLY A 18 -15.50 -12.55 -6.71
N LYS A 19 -14.68 -11.71 -7.37
CA LYS A 19 -13.26 -11.66 -7.06
C LYS A 19 -13.10 -11.35 -5.57
N GLN A 20 -12.29 -12.13 -4.87
CA GLN A 20 -11.98 -11.86 -3.47
C GLN A 20 -11.18 -10.56 -3.42
N THR A 21 -11.67 -9.55 -2.69
CA THR A 21 -10.91 -8.32 -2.48
C THR A 21 -10.17 -8.40 -1.15
N ILE A 22 -8.85 -8.24 -1.18
CA ILE A 22 -8.01 -8.13 0.02
C ILE A 22 -7.36 -6.76 0.06
N ARG A 23 -7.22 -6.20 1.26
CA ARG A 23 -6.55 -4.91 1.50
C ARG A 23 -5.85 -4.97 2.85
N ALA A 24 -4.78 -4.20 2.99
CA ALA A 24 -4.15 -3.97 4.29
C ALA A 24 -5.16 -3.41 5.31
N ASP A 25 -4.95 -3.74 6.59
CA ASP A 25 -5.76 -3.16 7.65
C ASP A 25 -5.54 -1.64 7.71
N ALA A 26 -6.62 -0.86 7.82
CA ALA A 26 -6.52 0.60 7.84
C ALA A 26 -5.74 1.14 9.05
N GLY A 27 -5.61 0.36 10.12
CA GLY A 27 -4.70 0.64 11.24
C GLY A 27 -3.22 0.51 10.85
N ALA A 28 -2.87 -0.50 10.05
CA ALA A 28 -1.51 -0.69 9.55
C ALA A 28 -1.07 0.48 8.65
N VAL A 29 -1.95 0.90 7.72
CA VAL A 29 -1.71 2.06 6.86
C VAL A 29 -1.56 3.33 7.70
N ARG A 30 -2.35 3.45 8.77
CA ARG A 30 -2.28 4.62 9.66
C ARG A 30 -0.96 4.73 10.40
N GLU A 31 -0.36 3.62 10.82
CA GLU A 31 0.96 3.66 11.46
C GLU A 31 2.06 4.09 10.50
N VAL A 32 1.94 3.76 9.22
CA VAL A 32 2.92 4.20 8.22
C VAL A 32 2.95 5.73 8.11
N TYR A 33 1.85 6.44 8.36
CA TYR A 33 1.87 7.91 8.41
C TYR A 33 2.80 8.48 9.49
N GLU A 34 3.13 7.71 10.53
CA GLU A 34 3.97 8.21 11.64
C GLU A 34 5.45 8.32 11.26
N ILE A 35 5.86 7.75 10.12
CA ILE A 35 7.27 7.76 9.72
C ILE A 35 7.69 9.06 9.03
N GLY A 36 6.77 9.97 8.69
CA GLY A 36 7.08 11.20 7.99
C GLY A 36 5.86 11.96 7.50
N ARG A 37 6.07 13.00 6.70
CA ARG A 37 4.99 13.79 6.09
C ARG A 37 4.57 13.13 4.79
N THR A 38 3.30 12.77 4.65
CA THR A 38 2.73 12.29 3.39
C THR A 38 2.65 13.43 2.39
N VAL A 39 3.33 13.28 1.25
CA VAL A 39 3.26 14.24 0.13
C VAL A 39 2.21 13.83 -0.90
N GLY A 40 1.84 12.55 -0.90
CA GLY A 40 0.69 12.05 -1.65
C GLY A 40 0.35 10.61 -1.28
N GLN A 41 -0.90 10.23 -1.57
CA GLN A 41 -1.42 8.89 -1.33
C GLN A 41 -2.36 8.46 -2.45
N THR A 42 -2.13 7.27 -2.97
CA THR A 42 -3.04 6.61 -3.90
C THR A 42 -3.16 5.13 -3.55
N PHE A 43 -3.84 4.36 -4.38
CA PHE A 43 -3.88 2.91 -4.30
C PHE A 43 -3.79 2.29 -5.68
N GLU A 44 -3.38 1.03 -5.73
CA GLU A 44 -3.57 0.16 -6.89
C GLU A 44 -4.41 -1.05 -6.50
N ASP A 45 -5.03 -1.68 -7.50
CA ASP A 45 -5.88 -2.85 -7.33
C ASP A 45 -5.45 -4.02 -8.24
N PRO A 46 -4.18 -4.47 -8.18
CA PRO A 46 -3.72 -5.59 -8.99
C PRO A 46 -4.61 -6.84 -8.84
N ILE A 47 -4.84 -7.48 -9.98
CA ILE A 47 -5.67 -8.68 -10.09
C ILE A 47 -4.76 -9.91 -10.21
N TYR A 48 -4.76 -10.75 -9.19
CA TYR A 48 -4.06 -12.04 -9.15
C TYR A 48 -5.07 -13.18 -9.19
N GLY A 49 -5.29 -13.75 -10.37
CA GLY A 49 -6.30 -14.80 -10.56
C GLY A 49 -7.69 -14.30 -10.18
N ASN A 50 -8.26 -14.87 -9.11
CA ASN A 50 -9.56 -14.48 -8.55
C ASN A 50 -9.46 -13.47 -7.39
N VAL A 51 -8.28 -12.93 -7.09
CA VAL A 51 -8.05 -11.96 -6.01
C VAL A 51 -7.80 -10.57 -6.58
N VAL A 52 -8.51 -9.57 -6.09
CA VAL A 52 -8.16 -8.15 -6.23
C VAL A 52 -7.41 -7.76 -4.95
N GLN A 53 -6.12 -7.47 -5.06
CA GLN A 53 -5.34 -6.97 -3.94
C GLN A 53 -5.30 -5.46 -4.04
N ILE A 54 -5.76 -4.75 -3.00
CA ILE A 54 -5.66 -3.30 -2.93
C ILE A 54 -4.39 -2.96 -2.16
N ASP A 55 -3.46 -2.32 -2.86
CA ASP A 55 -2.19 -1.84 -2.32
C ASP A 55 -2.30 -0.35 -2.02
N ASP A 56 -2.08 0.04 -0.76
CA ASP A 56 -2.04 1.43 -0.35
C ASP A 56 -0.64 2.01 -0.63
N ILE A 57 -0.55 3.06 -1.44
CA ILE A 57 0.71 3.65 -1.89
C ILE A 57 0.84 5.04 -1.28
N LEU A 58 1.89 5.22 -0.49
CA LEU A 58 2.22 6.48 0.16
C LEU A 58 3.53 7.01 -0.41
N VAL A 59 3.53 8.24 -0.90
CA VAL A 59 4.75 8.98 -1.19
C VAL A 59 5.05 9.84 0.04
N MET A 60 6.21 9.65 0.64
CA MET A 60 6.54 10.19 1.96
C MET A 60 7.84 10.99 1.95
N ASP A 61 7.78 12.13 2.63
CA ASP A 61 8.91 12.93 3.05
C ASP A 61 9.30 12.54 4.47
N VAL A 62 10.42 11.83 4.58
CA VAL A 62 10.97 11.38 5.87
C VAL A 62 12.03 12.33 6.41
N GLY A 63 12.26 13.48 5.76
CA GLY A 63 13.27 14.47 6.18
C GLY A 63 14.70 14.02 5.90
N ALA A 64 14.94 13.34 4.78
CA ALA A 64 16.26 12.90 4.33
C ALA A 64 16.84 13.83 3.27
N ASP A 65 18.18 13.88 3.19
CA ASP A 65 18.90 14.62 2.15
C ASP A 65 19.21 13.77 0.91
N SER A 66 19.05 12.44 1.00
CA SER A 66 19.27 11.50 -0.10
C SER A 66 18.36 10.28 -0.05
N PHE A 67 18.26 9.53 -1.14
CA PHE A 67 17.43 8.31 -1.21
C PHE A 67 17.92 7.23 -0.25
N LYS A 68 19.24 7.01 -0.19
CA LYS A 68 19.84 6.01 0.70
C LYS A 68 19.55 6.33 2.16
N GLU A 69 19.67 7.61 2.53
CA GLU A 69 19.31 8.08 3.86
C GLU A 69 17.81 7.96 4.12
N GLY A 70 16.96 8.33 3.15
CA GLY A 70 15.50 8.23 3.27
C GLY A 70 15.02 6.81 3.48
N MET A 71 15.57 5.85 2.74
CA MET A 71 15.33 4.43 2.92
C MET A 71 15.72 3.95 4.32
N GLY A 72 16.89 4.36 4.81
CA GLY A 72 17.37 4.03 6.16
C GLY A 72 16.47 4.62 7.25
N LEU A 73 16.15 5.92 7.17
CA LEU A 73 15.29 6.60 8.13
C LEU A 73 13.88 6.02 8.17
N ALA A 74 13.29 5.72 7.00
CA ALA A 74 11.99 5.08 6.90
C ALA A 74 12.02 3.70 7.57
N SER A 75 12.99 2.85 7.20
CA SER A 75 13.15 1.51 7.75
C SER A 75 13.33 1.53 9.27
N ASP A 76 14.15 2.43 9.80
CA ASP A 76 14.40 2.54 11.25
C ASP A 76 13.17 3.03 12.01
N ARG A 77 12.39 3.95 11.43
CA ARG A 77 11.11 4.40 12.01
C ARG A 77 10.09 3.25 12.03
N LEU A 78 9.97 2.50 10.93
CA LEU A 78 9.10 1.34 10.85
C LEU A 78 9.50 0.23 11.84
N LYS A 79 10.81 -0.04 12.00
CA LYS A 79 11.29 -0.99 13.02
C LYS A 79 10.84 -0.60 14.43
N ARG A 80 10.89 0.70 14.77
CA ARG A 80 10.40 1.20 16.08
C ARG A 80 8.89 1.07 16.26
N LEU A 81 8.13 1.05 15.16
CA LEU A 81 6.69 0.81 15.16
C LEU A 81 6.33 -0.69 15.16
N GLY A 82 7.32 -1.59 15.24
CA GLY A 82 7.09 -3.03 15.30
C GLY A 82 6.97 -3.71 13.94
N TRP A 83 7.51 -3.11 12.87
CA TRP A 83 7.68 -3.79 11.59
C TRP A 83 8.99 -4.58 11.58
N ALA A 84 8.91 -5.87 11.26
CA ALA A 84 10.06 -6.76 11.18
C ALA A 84 10.67 -6.72 9.79
N LEU A 85 11.99 -6.58 9.71
CA LEU A 85 12.71 -6.62 8.44
C LEU A 85 12.69 -8.04 7.84
N GLU A 86 12.26 -8.18 6.60
CA GLU A 86 12.31 -9.44 5.86
C GLU A 86 13.45 -9.47 4.85
N SER A 87 13.65 -8.36 4.13
CA SER A 87 14.70 -8.21 3.14
C SER A 87 15.14 -6.76 3.06
N GLU A 88 16.44 -6.53 2.86
CA GLU A 88 17.03 -5.21 2.69
C GLU A 88 17.93 -5.23 1.45
N GLY A 89 17.76 -4.21 0.60
CA GLY A 89 18.59 -3.97 -0.55
C GLY A 89 18.66 -2.49 -0.88
N ASP A 90 19.59 -2.11 -1.74
CA ASP A 90 19.88 -0.70 -2.05
C ASP A 90 18.67 0.08 -2.60
N TRP A 91 17.70 -0.62 -3.19
CA TRP A 91 16.56 -0.03 -3.92
C TRP A 91 15.19 -0.50 -3.42
N LEU A 92 15.18 -1.43 -2.47
CA LEU A 92 13.97 -2.06 -1.96
C LEU A 92 14.24 -2.63 -0.57
N THR A 93 13.41 -2.24 0.39
CA THR A 93 13.34 -2.87 1.71
C THR A 93 11.95 -3.44 1.88
N THR A 94 11.85 -4.71 2.29
CA THR A 94 10.58 -5.39 2.57
C THR A 94 10.48 -5.64 4.07
N MET A 95 9.32 -5.32 4.64
CA MET A 95 9.07 -5.51 6.07
C MET A 95 7.68 -6.09 6.30
N ALA A 96 7.55 -6.96 7.29
CA ALA A 96 6.26 -7.52 7.73
C ALA A 96 5.80 -6.89 9.03
N SER A 97 4.49 -6.75 9.20
CA SER A 97 3.94 -6.33 10.48
C SER A 97 4.00 -7.46 11.49
N THR A 98 4.42 -7.15 12.73
CA THR A 98 4.28 -8.07 13.86
C THR A 98 2.89 -8.05 14.49
N ARG A 99 2.06 -7.06 14.14
CA ARG A 99 0.75 -6.78 14.76
C ARG A 99 -0.43 -7.12 13.85
N TRP A 100 -0.37 -6.77 12.57
CA TRP A 100 -1.43 -7.08 11.60
C TRP A 100 -1.05 -8.32 10.81
N LYS A 101 -1.85 -9.37 10.96
CA LYS A 101 -1.64 -10.64 10.29
C LYS A 101 -1.61 -10.46 8.76
N ASP A 102 -0.63 -11.08 8.11
CA ASP A 102 -0.44 -11.11 6.66
C ASP A 102 -0.25 -9.72 6.02
N VAL A 103 0.05 -8.68 6.81
CA VAL A 103 0.34 -7.34 6.31
C VAL A 103 1.84 -7.13 6.20
N TYR A 104 2.26 -6.65 5.04
CA TYR A 104 3.64 -6.30 4.76
C TYR A 104 3.71 -4.94 4.07
N LEU A 105 4.90 -4.38 3.99
CA LEU A 105 5.18 -3.18 3.24
C LEU A 105 6.49 -3.32 2.47
N THR A 106 6.62 -2.47 1.47
CA THR A 106 7.89 -2.20 0.81
C THR A 106 8.22 -0.73 0.92
N VAL A 107 9.51 -0.42 1.08
CA VAL A 107 10.07 0.94 1.02
C VAL A 107 10.99 1.01 -0.18
N ARG A 108 10.83 2.01 -1.03
CA ARG A 108 11.65 2.25 -2.23
C ARG A 108 11.95 3.73 -2.40
N PRO A 109 13.04 4.12 -3.08
CA PRO A 109 13.21 5.49 -3.54
C PRO A 109 12.05 5.90 -4.46
N PHE A 110 11.57 7.15 -4.33
CA PHE A 110 10.61 7.69 -5.30
C PHE A 110 11.34 8.20 -6.55
N GLU A 111 11.22 7.45 -7.64
CA GLU A 111 11.73 7.77 -8.97
C GLU A 111 10.60 7.77 -10.00
N THR A 112 10.67 8.73 -10.94
CA THR A 112 9.73 8.82 -12.07
C THR A 112 10.51 8.96 -13.38
N GLY A 113 9.92 8.50 -14.49
CA GLY A 113 10.49 8.56 -15.83
C GLY A 113 10.27 7.27 -16.63
N ASP A 114 10.83 7.21 -17.83
CA ASP A 114 10.52 6.14 -18.81
C ASP A 114 11.33 4.84 -18.63
N LYS A 115 11.89 4.61 -17.44
CA LYS A 115 12.67 3.39 -17.16
C LYS A 115 11.73 2.21 -16.84
N PRO A 116 12.07 0.98 -17.27
CA PRO A 116 11.34 -0.21 -16.85
C PRO A 116 11.30 -0.35 -15.32
N GLY A 117 10.14 -0.72 -14.77
CA GLY A 117 9.97 -0.93 -13.32
C GLY A 117 9.55 0.33 -12.54
N LEU A 118 9.33 1.48 -13.22
CA LEU A 118 8.82 2.71 -12.63
C LEU A 118 7.33 2.95 -12.92
N GLU A 119 6.63 2.01 -13.55
CA GLU A 119 5.25 2.15 -13.99
C GLU A 119 4.31 2.52 -12.83
N LEU A 120 4.49 1.84 -11.69
CA LEU A 120 3.77 2.12 -10.44
C LEU A 120 3.97 3.56 -9.98
N GLN A 121 5.21 4.01 -9.96
CA GLN A 121 5.60 5.31 -9.41
C GLN A 121 5.18 6.44 -10.35
N ASN A 122 5.26 6.22 -11.65
CA ASN A 122 4.75 7.14 -12.67
C ASN A 122 3.24 7.31 -12.54
N ARG A 123 2.49 6.20 -12.44
CA ARG A 123 1.04 6.26 -12.24
C ARG A 123 0.67 6.97 -10.93
N ALA A 124 1.38 6.67 -9.84
CA ALA A 124 1.18 7.35 -8.57
C ALA A 124 1.47 8.85 -8.70
N ALA A 125 2.58 9.24 -9.35
CA ALA A 125 2.93 10.63 -9.58
C ALA A 125 1.87 11.38 -10.39
N GLU A 126 1.34 10.76 -11.45
CA GLU A 126 0.28 11.31 -12.29
C GLU A 126 -1.01 11.54 -11.50
N GLN A 127 -1.48 10.51 -10.77
CA GLN A 127 -2.70 10.58 -9.96
C GLN A 127 -2.60 11.64 -8.86
N LEU A 128 -1.42 11.75 -8.26
CA LEU A 128 -1.13 12.70 -7.19
C LEU A 128 -0.79 14.10 -7.70
N LYS A 129 -0.66 14.28 -9.01
CA LYS A 129 -0.20 15.52 -9.64
C LYS A 129 1.11 16.02 -9.02
N LEU A 130 1.99 15.09 -8.66
CA LEU A 130 3.31 15.44 -8.14
C LEU A 130 4.13 15.99 -9.31
N THR A 131 4.23 17.33 -9.40
CA THR A 131 5.25 17.98 -10.23
C THR A 131 6.60 17.53 -9.71
N PRO A 132 7.56 17.06 -10.54
CA PRO A 132 8.77 16.38 -10.06
C PRO A 132 9.51 17.25 -9.03
N PRO A 133 9.35 17.04 -7.71
CA PRO A 133 9.99 17.91 -6.73
C PRO A 133 11.31 17.24 -6.36
N ASP A 134 12.39 18.01 -6.34
CA ASP A 134 13.65 17.67 -5.66
C ASP A 134 13.97 16.16 -5.67
N ARG A 135 14.17 15.63 -6.88
CA ARG A 135 14.52 14.23 -7.13
C ARG A 135 15.65 13.84 -6.17
N GLY A 136 15.38 12.92 -5.24
CA GLY A 136 16.40 12.44 -4.30
C GLY A 136 15.99 12.30 -2.85
N LYS A 137 14.78 12.72 -2.43
CA LYS A 137 14.45 12.82 -0.98
C LYS A 137 13.22 12.03 -0.51
N TYR A 138 12.31 11.70 -1.43
CA TYR A 138 11.09 10.97 -1.07
C TYR A 138 11.26 9.46 -1.19
N VAL A 139 10.50 8.76 -0.37
CA VAL A 139 10.34 7.32 -0.44
C VAL A 139 8.90 6.97 -0.82
N VAL A 140 8.74 5.87 -1.53
CA VAL A 140 7.45 5.22 -1.73
C VAL A 140 7.34 4.10 -0.70
N VAL A 141 6.24 4.11 0.04
CA VAL A 141 5.84 3.00 0.90
C VAL A 141 4.59 2.39 0.31
N THR A 142 4.68 1.12 -0.09
CA THR A 142 3.51 0.35 -0.53
C THR A 142 3.14 -0.62 0.58
N VAL A 143 1.91 -0.53 1.08
CA VAL A 143 1.37 -1.38 2.15
C VAL A 143 0.36 -2.34 1.53
N SER A 144 0.56 -3.62 1.79
CA SER A 144 -0.14 -4.71 1.13
C SER A 144 -0.59 -5.77 2.14
N ARG A 145 -1.55 -6.59 1.72
CA ARG A 145 -1.95 -7.79 2.45
C ARG A 145 -1.72 -9.02 1.58
N ALA A 146 -1.00 -10.00 2.10
CA ALA A 146 -0.81 -11.27 1.42
C ALA A 146 -2.13 -12.06 1.36
N PRO A 147 -2.41 -12.76 0.25
CA PRO A 147 -3.52 -13.70 0.19
C PRO A 147 -3.26 -14.86 1.17
N SER A 148 -4.28 -15.17 1.98
CA SER A 148 -4.26 -16.24 2.99
C SER A 148 -4.63 -17.60 2.43
#